data_AF-A0A3N6MNI2-F1
#
_entry.id   AF-A0A3N6MNI2-F1
#
_cell.length_a   1.000
_cell.length_b   1.000
_cell.length_c   1.000
_cell.angle_alpha   90.00
_cell.angle_beta   90.00
_cell.angle_gamma   90.00
#
_symmetry.space_group_name_H-M   'P 1'
#
loop_
_entity.id
_entity.type
_entity.pdbx_description
1 polymer ?
#
loop_
_entity_poly.entity_id
_entity_poly.type
_entity_poly.pdbx_seq_one_letter_code
_entity_poly.pdbx_strand_id
1 'polypeptide(L)'
;MREGPLATYPRGTRPTTSVTRLADIVRAVLDLNQTHEHTDGNRSWTGDVPKMRLAIQKLSAGNPTTKATLQFADRIAALGLEA
;
A
#
# COMPACT_ATOMS: atom_id res chain seq x y z
N MET A 1 -19.81 27.29 -6.34
CA MET A 1 -19.33 26.11 -5.59
C MET A 1 -20.52 25.21 -5.35
N ARG A 2 -20.38 23.88 -5.47
CA ARG A 2 -21.52 22.96 -5.30
C ARG A 2 -21.66 22.64 -3.81
N GLU A 3 -22.65 23.24 -3.15
CA GLU A 3 -23.02 22.87 -1.78
C GLU A 3 -24.04 21.72 -1.84
N GLY A 4 -23.64 20.58 -1.31
CA GLY A 4 -24.44 19.37 -1.18
C GLY A 4 -23.77 18.44 -0.17
N PRO A 5 -24.43 17.35 0.26
CA PRO A 5 -23.87 16.46 1.26
C PRO A 5 -22.51 15.88 0.81
N LEU A 6 -21.47 16.06 1.62
CA LEU A 6 -20.13 15.51 1.38
C LEU A 6 -20.02 14.11 1.98
N ALA A 7 -19.57 13.15 1.18
CA ALA A 7 -19.26 11.80 1.65
C ALA A 7 -17.78 11.47 1.38
N THR A 8 -17.04 11.19 2.45
CA THR A 8 -15.64 10.76 2.37
C THR A 8 -15.56 9.23 2.43
N TYR A 9 -14.89 8.64 1.45
CA TYR A 9 -14.65 7.20 1.39
C TYR A 9 -13.15 6.91 1.29
N PRO A 10 -12.60 6.04 2.15
CA PRO A 10 -11.21 5.62 2.04
C PRO A 10 -10.98 4.83 0.76
N ARG A 11 -9.88 5.13 0.06
CA ARG A 11 -9.44 4.44 -1.16
C ARG A 11 -8.05 3.85 -0.93
N GLY A 12 -7.95 2.53 -1.03
CA GLY A 12 -6.70 1.80 -0.84
C GLY A 12 -6.86 0.33 -1.24
N THR A 13 -5.79 -0.44 -1.12
CA THR A 13 -5.78 -1.90 -1.32
C THR A 13 -5.85 -2.62 0.03
N ARG A 14 -6.29 -3.89 0.03
CA ARG A 14 -6.36 -4.71 1.24
C ARG A 14 -4.97 -5.03 1.84
N PRO A 15 -3.98 -5.48 1.05
CA PRO A 15 -2.66 -5.80 1.60
C PRO A 15 -1.87 -4.54 1.98
N THR A 16 -1.01 -4.69 2.97
CA THR A 16 0.09 -3.78 3.31
C THR A 16 1.41 -4.38 2.82
N THR A 17 2.49 -3.62 2.79
CA THR A 17 3.84 -4.13 2.51
C THR A 17 4.85 -3.33 3.33
N SER A 18 5.94 -3.95 3.75
CA SER A 18 7.05 -3.26 4.40
C SER A 18 7.85 -2.40 3.41
N VAL A 19 8.54 -1.38 3.94
CA VAL A 19 9.44 -0.51 3.15
C VAL A 19 10.64 -1.29 2.62
N THR A 20 11.21 -2.19 3.42
CA THR A 20 12.31 -3.07 3.00
C THR A 20 11.91 -3.90 1.78
N ARG A 21 10.70 -4.46 1.79
CA ARG A 21 10.19 -5.23 0.65
C ARG A 21 10.02 -4.37 -0.60
N LEU A 22 9.56 -3.13 -0.45
CA LEU A 22 9.49 -2.20 -1.58
C LEU A 22 10.88 -1.90 -2.16
N ALA A 23 11.90 -1.73 -1.30
CA ALA A 23 13.28 -1.55 -1.74
C ALA A 23 13.79 -2.76 -2.54
N ASP A 24 13.48 -3.99 -2.10
CA ASP A 24 13.83 -5.21 -2.84
C ASP A 24 13.14 -5.30 -4.20
N ILE A 25 11.85 -4.97 -4.29
CA ILE A 25 11.10 -4.97 -5.56
C ILE A 25 11.71 -3.96 -6.53
N VAL A 26 11.94 -2.73 -6.09
CA VAL A 26 12.52 -1.68 -6.93
C VAL A 26 13.91 -2.11 -7.40
N ARG A 27 14.72 -2.69 -6.51
CA ARG A 27 16.04 -3.23 -6.85
C ARG A 27 15.97 -4.31 -7.93
N ALA A 28 15.04 -5.26 -7.81
CA ALA A 28 14.85 -6.33 -8.79
C ALA A 28 14.35 -5.81 -10.14
N VAL A 29 13.42 -4.85 -10.15
CA VAL A 29 12.87 -4.26 -11.38
C VAL A 29 13.91 -3.42 -12.13
N LEU A 30 14.78 -2.74 -11.39
CA LEU A 30 15.80 -1.85 -11.95
C LEU A 30 17.17 -2.52 -12.11
N ASP A 31 17.30 -3.81 -11.82
CA ASP A 31 18.56 -4.58 -11.88
C ASP A 31 19.72 -3.91 -11.11
N LEU A 32 19.42 -3.43 -9.90
CA LEU A 32 20.40 -2.78 -9.02
C LEU A 32 21.02 -3.83 -8.08
N ASN A 33 22.33 -3.73 -7.81
CA ASN A 33 23.03 -4.66 -6.91
C ASN A 33 23.37 -4.07 -5.53
N GLN A 34 23.03 -2.80 -5.29
CA GLN A 34 23.32 -2.11 -4.05
C GLN A 34 22.52 -2.65 -2.86
N THR A 35 23.14 -2.61 -1.67
CA THR A 35 22.50 -2.90 -0.39
C THR A 35 21.91 -1.61 0.19
N HIS A 36 20.68 -1.67 0.69
CA HIS A 36 20.06 -0.53 1.37
C HIS A 36 20.36 -0.56 2.87
N GLU A 37 20.64 0.62 3.42
CA GLU A 37 20.87 0.83 4.85
C GLU A 37 19.75 1.72 5.40
N HIS A 38 19.28 1.41 6.61
CA HIS A 38 18.34 2.28 7.32
C HIS A 38 19.17 3.40 7.96
N THR A 39 18.98 4.63 7.48
CA THR A 39 19.77 5.79 7.91
C THR A 39 19.39 6.31 9.29
N ASP A 40 18.25 5.86 9.82
CA ASP A 40 17.59 6.46 10.97
C ASP A 40 17.25 5.35 11.97
N GLY A 41 17.13 5.66 13.27
CA GLY A 41 16.76 4.71 14.33
C GLY A 41 15.36 4.09 14.14
N ASN A 42 14.69 3.68 15.23
CA ASN A 42 13.39 2.97 15.16
C ASN A 42 12.25 3.72 14.40
N ARG A 43 12.45 4.95 13.92
CA ARG A 43 11.54 5.72 13.04
C ARG A 43 12.30 6.63 12.08
N SER A 44 11.81 6.75 10.84
CA SER A 44 12.41 7.58 9.78
C SER A 44 12.28 9.09 10.01
N TRP A 45 11.16 9.57 10.57
CA TRP A 45 11.00 10.97 10.98
C TRP A 45 9.95 11.14 12.10
N THR A 46 9.95 12.31 12.77
CA THR A 46 8.97 12.65 13.81
C THR A 46 7.56 12.74 13.22
N GLY A 47 6.65 11.93 13.75
CA GLY A 47 5.26 11.83 13.27
C GLY A 47 5.03 10.72 12.24
N ASP A 48 6.05 9.93 11.90
CA ASP A 48 5.87 8.74 11.07
C ASP A 48 4.99 7.69 11.78
N VAL A 49 4.11 7.07 11.00
CA VAL A 49 3.16 6.06 11.45
C VAL A 49 3.69 4.67 11.04
N PRO A 50 4.15 3.83 11.98
CA PRO A 50 4.89 2.60 11.64
C PRO A 50 4.08 1.58 10.82
N LYS A 51 2.76 1.55 10.99
CA LYS A 51 1.85 0.67 10.24
C LYS A 51 0.56 1.42 9.96
N MET A 52 0.15 1.42 8.69
CA MET A 52 -1.06 2.12 8.23
C MET A 52 -1.85 1.22 7.28
N ARG A 53 -3.18 1.22 7.45
CA ARG A 53 -4.12 0.54 6.55
C ARG A 53 -5.48 1.23 6.59
N LEU A 54 -6.09 1.43 5.42
CA LEU A 54 -7.41 2.05 5.31
C LEU A 54 -8.52 0.99 5.33
N ALA A 55 -9.60 1.26 6.06
CA ALA A 55 -10.78 0.40 6.08
C ALA A 55 -11.64 0.62 4.82
N ILE A 56 -11.45 -0.21 3.79
CA ILE A 56 -12.10 -0.04 2.47
C ILE A 56 -13.51 -0.64 2.34
N GLN A 57 -14.10 -1.11 3.44
CA GLN A 57 -15.38 -1.84 3.45
C GLN A 57 -16.52 -1.05 2.79
N LYS A 58 -16.55 0.28 2.98
CA LYS A 58 -17.57 1.17 2.39
C LYS A 58 -17.46 1.29 0.87
N LEU A 59 -16.27 1.08 0.30
CA LEU A 59 -16.01 1.21 -1.14
C LEU A 59 -16.19 -0.14 -1.87
N SER A 60 -15.89 -1.26 -1.19
CA SER A 60 -15.97 -2.61 -1.77
C SER A 60 -17.40 -3.12 -1.98
N ALA A 61 -18.40 -2.50 -1.36
CA ALA A 61 -19.78 -2.99 -1.36
C ALA A 61 -20.56 -2.75 -2.66
N GLY A 62 -20.03 -2.04 -3.67
CA GLY A 62 -20.83 -1.73 -4.86
C GLY A 62 -20.13 -1.23 -6.14
N ASN A 63 -18.79 -1.25 -6.24
CA ASN A 63 -18.10 -0.75 -7.45
C ASN A 63 -17.27 -1.85 -8.15
N PRO A 64 -17.53 -2.19 -9.43
CA PRO A 64 -16.80 -3.21 -10.18
C PRO A 64 -15.31 -2.89 -10.37
N THR A 65 -14.92 -1.62 -10.44
CA THR A 65 -13.51 -1.21 -10.58
C THR A 65 -12.68 -1.58 -9.35
N THR A 66 -13.31 -1.66 -8.16
CA THR A 66 -12.63 -2.04 -6.91
C THR A 66 -12.26 -3.53 -6.89
N LYS A 67 -13.03 -4.40 -7.57
CA LYS A 67 -12.74 -5.84 -7.63
C LYS A 67 -11.46 -6.16 -8.42
N ALA A 68 -11.23 -5.49 -9.55
CA ALA A 68 -10.06 -5.77 -10.40
C ALA A 68 -8.73 -5.38 -9.73
N THR A 69 -8.68 -4.24 -9.02
CA THR A 69 -7.48 -3.81 -8.28
C THR A 69 -7.17 -4.72 -7.09
N LEU A 70 -8.20 -5.24 -6.41
CA LEU A 70 -8.02 -6.22 -5.33
C LEU A 70 -7.45 -7.53 -5.86
N GLN A 71 -7.95 -8.04 -6.99
CA GLN A 71 -7.42 -9.26 -7.61
C GLN A 71 -5.95 -9.11 -8.05
N PHE A 72 -5.55 -7.93 -8.52
CA PHE A 72 -4.14 -7.67 -8.85
C PHE A 72 -3.26 -7.60 -7.59
N ALA A 73 -3.72 -6.93 -6.55
CA ALA A 73 -3.02 -6.86 -5.27
C ALA A 73 -2.91 -8.25 -4.59
N ASP A 74 -3.95 -9.07 -4.66
CA ASP A 74 -3.95 -10.45 -4.16
C ASP A 74 -3.01 -11.34 -4.98
N ARG A 75 -2.89 -11.13 -6.31
CA ARG A 75 -1.88 -11.84 -7.13
C ARG A 75 -0.46 -11.46 -6.78
N ILE A 76 -0.20 -10.19 -6.45
CA ILE A 76 1.11 -9.76 -5.94
C ILE A 76 1.39 -10.44 -4.59
N ALA A 77 0.42 -10.46 -3.67
CA ALA A 77 0.56 -11.14 -2.38
C ALA A 77 0.80 -12.66 -2.54
N ALA A 78 0.04 -13.33 -3.41
CA ALA A 78 0.10 -14.77 -3.65
C ALA A 78 1.39 -15.27 -4.33
N LEU A 79 2.23 -14.37 -4.88
CA LEU A 79 3.55 -14.72 -5.42
C LEU A 79 4.62 -14.93 -4.32
N GLY A 80 4.24 -15.05 -3.05
CA GLY A 80 5.19 -15.09 -1.92
C GLY A 80 5.79 -13.72 -1.57
N LEU A 81 5.41 -12.69 -2.35
CA LEU A 81 4.74 -11.44 -1.95
C LEU A 81 4.35 -11.10 -0.49
N GLU A 82 4.68 -11.84 0.57
CA GLU A 82 4.02 -11.65 1.88
C GLU A 82 4.38 -10.32 2.59
N ALA A 83 3.33 -9.67 3.11
CA ALA A 83 3.26 -8.32 3.66
C ALA A 83 4.17 -8.04 4.89
#